data_AF-A0A8E8FV38-F1
#
_entry.id   AF-A0A8E8FV38-F1
#
_cell.length_a   1.000
_cell.length_b   1.000
_cell.length_c   1.000
_cell.angle_alpha   90.00
_cell.angle_beta   90.00
_cell.angle_gamma   90.00
#
_symmetry.space_group_name_H-M   'P 1'
#
loop_
_entity.id
_entity.type
_entity.pdbx_description
1 polymer ?
#
loop_
_entity_poly.entity_id
_entity_poly.type
_entity_poly.pdbx_seq_one_letter_code
_entity_poly.pdbx_strand_id
1 'polypeptide(L)' 'RGYGTTLGNSLRRILLSSLPGAAVTSIQIDGVLHEFSTIEGVVEDVTTIILHIKKLALKIYSDEEKTLEIDVQGEGTVTA' A
#
# COMPACT_ATOMS: atom_id res chain seq x y z
N ARG A 1 1.52 16.65 -38.59
CA ARG A 1 1.12 15.26 -38.25
C ARG A 1 2.38 14.49 -37.88
N GLY A 2 2.47 13.93 -36.67
CA GLY A 2 3.59 13.05 -36.28
C GLY A 2 4.57 13.66 -35.27
N TYR A 3 4.16 13.70 -34.00
CA TYR A 3 5.01 13.81 -32.80
C TYR A 3 4.27 13.31 -31.55
N GLY A 4 2.92 13.33 -31.57
CA GLY A 4 2.08 12.87 -30.48
C GLY A 4 2.36 11.43 -30.03
N THR A 5 2.64 10.50 -30.94
CA THR A 5 3.00 9.12 -30.57
C THR A 5 4.35 9.04 -29.86
N THR A 6 5.36 9.74 -30.37
CA THR A 6 6.72 9.74 -29.80
C THR A 6 6.74 10.39 -28.42
N LEU A 7 6.12 11.56 -28.29
CA LEU A 7 6.00 12.28 -27.01
C LEU A 7 5.09 11.54 -26.04
N GLY A 8 3.93 11.06 -26.50
CA GLY A 8 2.96 10.33 -25.68
C GLY A 8 3.53 9.03 -25.12
N ASN A 9 4.24 8.25 -25.93
CA ASN A 9 4.90 7.03 -25.45
C ASN A 9 5.99 7.33 -24.42
N SER A 10 6.75 8.40 -24.64
CA SER A 10 7.81 8.81 -23.71
C SER A 10 7.23 9.29 -22.38
N LEU A 11 6.18 10.13 -22.40
CA LEU A 11 5.49 10.61 -21.21
C LEU A 11 4.80 9.47 -20.45
N ARG A 12 4.10 8.56 -21.16
CA ARG A 12 3.47 7.38 -20.55
C ARG A 12 4.47 6.54 -19.78
N ARG A 13 5.67 6.33 -20.33
CA ARG A 13 6.71 5.53 -19.67
C ARG A 13 7.17 6.21 -18.38
N ILE A 14 7.46 7.51 -18.43
CA ILE A 14 7.91 8.28 -17.26
C ILE A 14 6.86 8.23 -16.15
N LEU A 15 5.58 8.44 -16.50
CA LEU A 15 4.48 8.44 -15.54
C LEU A 15 4.24 7.07 -14.90
N LEU A 16 4.57 5.97 -15.58
CA LEU A 16 4.35 4.62 -15.07
C LEU A 16 5.53 4.04 -14.29
N SER A 17 6.77 4.47 -14.57
CA SER A 17 7.96 3.79 -14.03
C SER A 17 8.90 4.65 -13.18
N SER A 18 8.76 5.97 -13.19
CA SER A 18 9.82 6.86 -12.69
C SER A 18 9.30 8.00 -11.81
N LEU A 19 8.04 7.94 -11.40
CA LEU A 19 7.51 8.90 -10.43
C LEU A 19 7.97 8.52 -9.02
N PRO A 20 8.62 9.43 -8.29
CA PRO A 20 8.90 9.22 -6.87
C PRO A 20 7.58 9.18 -6.10
N GLY A 21 7.54 8.35 -5.06
CA GLY A 21 6.37 8.19 -4.21
C GLY A 21 6.70 7.42 -2.94
N ALA A 22 5.73 7.33 -2.04
CA ALA A 22 5.82 6.51 -0.85
C ALA A 22 4.86 5.32 -0.97
N ALA A 23 5.31 4.16 -0.50
CA ALA A 23 4.51 2.94 -0.44
C ALA A 23 4.89 2.14 0.81
N VAL A 24 3.98 1.30 1.29
CA VAL A 24 4.25 0.38 2.39
C VAL A 24 5.20 -0.72 1.91
N THR A 25 6.33 -0.90 2.60
CA THR A 25 7.37 -1.88 2.25
C THR A 25 7.26 -3.16 3.06
N SER A 26 6.91 -3.06 4.34
CA SER A 26 6.75 -4.17 5.28
C SER A 26 5.56 -3.94 6.19
N ILE A 27 4.98 -5.05 6.67
CA ILE A 27 3.86 -5.06 7.62
C ILE A 27 4.17 -6.12 8.66
N GLN A 28 3.90 -5.81 9.91
CA GLN A 28 3.90 -6.76 11.03
C GLN A 28 2.50 -6.75 11.65
N ILE A 29 1.95 -7.93 11.90
CA ILE A 29 0.64 -8.10 12.53
C ILE A 29 0.81 -9.00 13.73
N ASP A 30 0.32 -8.55 14.89
CA ASP A 30 0.46 -9.31 16.13
C ASP A 30 -0.34 -10.62 16.08
N GLY A 31 0.29 -11.69 16.56
CA GLY A 31 -0.30 -13.03 16.58
C GLY A 31 -0.34 -13.73 15.21
N VAL A 32 0.14 -13.10 14.13
CA VAL A 32 0.18 -13.68 12.79
C VAL A 32 1.58 -14.15 12.44
N LEU A 33 1.73 -15.46 12.16
CA LEU A 33 3.00 -16.05 11.77
C LEU A 33 3.27 -15.97 10.25
N HIS A 34 2.21 -15.99 9.43
CA HIS A 34 2.32 -16.00 7.98
C HIS A 34 1.08 -15.40 7.31
N GLU A 35 1.22 -14.99 6.05
CA GLU A 35 0.22 -14.27 5.26
C GLU A 35 -1.06 -15.07 4.95
N PHE A 36 -1.02 -16.39 5.08
CA PHE A 36 -2.16 -17.28 4.82
C PHE A 36 -3.00 -17.59 6.06
N SER A 37 -2.77 -16.93 7.19
CA SER A 37 -3.55 -17.16 8.40
C SER A 37 -4.82 -16.33 8.44
N THR A 38 -5.71 -16.69 9.36
CA THR A 38 -6.87 -15.90 9.75
C THR A 38 -6.64 -15.35 11.16
N ILE A 39 -7.33 -14.26 11.50
CA ILE A 39 -7.27 -13.64 12.83
C ILE A 39 -8.65 -13.79 13.46
N GLU A 40 -8.71 -14.30 14.69
CA GLU A 40 -9.98 -14.42 15.41
C GLU A 40 -10.60 -13.03 15.64
N GLY A 41 -11.90 -12.90 15.35
CA GLY A 41 -12.61 -11.62 15.45
C GLY A 41 -12.47 -10.70 14.23
N VAL A 42 -11.69 -11.08 13.23
CA VAL A 42 -11.55 -10.33 11.96
C VAL A 42 -12.29 -11.06 10.85
N VAL A 43 -13.07 -10.30 10.07
CA VAL A 43 -13.89 -10.83 8.97
C VAL A 43 -13.03 -11.23 7.76
N GLU A 44 -11.93 -10.53 7.54
CA GLU A 44 -11.02 -10.71 6.40
C GLU A 44 -9.82 -11.59 6.77
N ASP A 45 -9.28 -12.33 5.79
CA ASP A 45 -8.00 -13.02 5.96
C ASP A 45 -6.81 -12.06 5.86
N VAL A 46 -5.65 -12.50 6.35
CA VAL A 46 -4.42 -11.69 6.36
C VAL A 46 -4.00 -11.28 4.94
N THR A 47 -4.20 -12.14 3.95
CA THR A 47 -3.86 -11.83 2.55
C THR A 47 -4.69 -10.65 2.03
N THR A 48 -5.97 -10.61 2.34
CA THR A 48 -6.89 -9.53 1.97
C THR A 48 -6.48 -8.22 2.64
N ILE A 49 -6.15 -8.27 3.93
CA ILE A 49 -5.64 -7.12 4.69
C ILE A 49 -4.36 -6.57 4.02
N ILE A 50 -3.39 -7.44 3.68
CA ILE A 50 -2.17 -7.03 2.98
C ILE A 50 -2.49 -6.36 1.65
N LEU A 51 -3.45 -6.89 0.87
CA LEU A 51 -3.87 -6.30 -0.40
C LEU A 51 -4.55 -4.94 -0.21
N HIS A 52 -5.31 -4.74 0.87
CA HIS A 52 -5.88 -3.44 1.21
C HIS A 52 -4.79 -2.43 1.59
N ILE A 53 -3.80 -2.83 2.39
CA ILE A 53 -2.68 -1.96 2.77
C ILE A 53 -1.84 -1.56 1.55
N LYS A 54 -1.62 -2.46 0.59
CA LYS A 54 -0.90 -2.14 -0.66
C LYS A 54 -1.60 -1.08 -1.53
N LYS A 55 -2.91 -0.86 -1.36
CA LYS A 55 -3.67 0.15 -2.12
C LYS A 55 -3.61 1.54 -1.48
N LEU A 56 -3.03 1.68 -0.28
CA LEU A 56 -2.95 2.97 0.41
C LEU A 56 -2.10 3.97 -0.38
N ALA A 57 -2.64 5.18 -0.55
CA ALA A 57 -1.92 6.29 -1.15
C ALA A 57 -1.24 7.11 -0.04
N LEU A 58 0.09 7.02 0.04
CA LEU A 58 0.87 7.68 1.09
C LEU A 58 1.64 8.88 0.54
N LYS A 59 1.76 9.91 1.37
CA LYS A 59 2.65 11.05 1.12
C LYS A 59 3.54 11.25 2.34
N ILE A 60 4.84 11.11 2.12
CA ILE A 60 5.86 11.35 3.12
C ILE A 60 6.59 12.67 2.81
N TYR A 61 6.93 13.43 3.85
CA TYR A 61 7.66 14.70 3.73
C TYR A 61 9.14 14.58 4.12
N SER A 62 9.63 13.35 4.25
CA SER A 62 11.01 13.00 4.59
C SER A 62 11.48 11.87 3.68
N ASP A 63 12.77 11.81 3.41
CA ASP A 63 13.37 10.72 2.62
C ASP A 63 13.67 9.46 3.48
N GLU A 64 13.41 9.53 4.79
CA GLU A 64 13.60 8.43 5.74
C GLU A 64 12.38 7.52 5.82
N GLU A 65 12.62 6.24 6.08
CA GLU A 65 11.57 5.26 6.39
C GLU A 65 10.84 5.64 7.69
N LYS A 66 9.53 5.40 7.73
CA LYS A 66 8.70 5.63 8.91
C LYS A 66 7.86 4.42 9.23
N THR A 67 7.86 4.06 10.51
CA THR A 67 6.96 3.05 11.06
C THR A 67 5.65 3.71 11.48
N LEU A 68 4.53 3.14 11.08
CA LEU A 68 3.19 3.50 11.52
C LEU A 68 2.61 2.34 12.30
N GLU A 69 1.86 2.65 13.35
CA GLU A 69 1.21 1.67 14.21
C GLU A 69 -0.28 2.00 14.28
N ILE A 70 -1.12 0.97 14.21
CA ILE A 70 -2.57 1.08 14.29
C ILE A 70 -3.02 0.09 15.37
N ASP A 71 -3.61 0.63 16.44
CA ASP A 71 -4.26 -0.15 17.50
C ASP A 71 -5.76 0.13 17.46
N VAL A 72 -6.57 -0.92 17.31
CA VAL A 72 -8.02 -0.85 17.24
C VAL A 72 -8.60 -1.86 18.21
N GLN A 73 -9.57 -1.40 19.00
CA GLN A 73 -10.29 -2.23 19.97
C GLN A 73 -11.80 -2.13 19.74
N GLY A 74 -12.48 -3.26 19.88
CA GLY A 74 -13.92 -3.37 19.71
C GLY A 74 -14.36 -3.64 18.27
N GLU A 75 -15.68 -3.77 18.09
CA GLU A 75 -16.28 -4.06 16.79
C GLU A 75 -16.35 -2.78 15.93
N GLY A 76 -15.88 -2.85 14.69
CA GLY A 76 -15.96 -1.74 13.76
C GLY A 76 -15.14 -1.95 12.49
N THR A 77 -15.38 -1.11 11.49
CA THR A 77 -14.55 -1.10 10.27
C THR A 77 -13.31 -0.27 10.51
N VAL A 78 -12.13 -0.87 10.32
CA VAL A 78 -10.86 -0.15 10.37
C VAL A 78 -10.69 0.67 9.09
N THR A 79 -10.41 1.96 9.23
CA THR A 79 -10.21 2.88 8.10
C THR A 79 -8.79 3.43 8.06
N ALA A 80 -8.36 3.84 6.87
CA ALA A 80 -7.08 4.51 6.62
C ALA A 80 -7.09 6.00 7.02
#